data_AF-X0U0G4-F1
#
_entry.id   AF-X0U0G4-F1
#
_cell.length_a   1.000
_cell.length_b   1.000
_cell.length_c   1.000
_cell.angle_alpha   90.00
_cell.angle_beta   90.00
_cell.angle_gamma   90.00
#
_symmetry.space_group_name_H-M   'P 1'
#
loop_
_entity.id
_entity.type
_entity.pdbx_description
1 polymer ?
#
loop_
_entity_poly.entity_id
_entity_poly.type
_entity_poly.pdbx_seq_one_letter_code
_entity_poly.pdbx_strand_id
1 'polypeptide(L)'
;MRLSTRNVILICMSEKSPPRRKFKFIGCEIIYREACHLASISPHRVDVEFLRKGLHDLQTGDMVRQVQQAIDAAGERGDYDAILLGYARCSDGTVGISAREVPLVVPRAHDCITFFMGSRGAYREYF
;
A
#
# COMPACT_ATOMS: atom_id res chain seq x y z
N MET A 1 19.12 46.67 -20.64
CA MET A 1 19.09 46.24 -19.23
C MET A 1 19.25 44.74 -19.19
N ARG A 2 20.50 44.26 -19.00
CA ARG A 2 20.82 42.83 -18.85
C ARG A 2 20.42 42.42 -17.43
N LEU A 3 19.58 41.40 -17.29
CA LEU A 3 19.41 40.69 -16.03
C LEU A 3 19.86 39.25 -16.24
N SER A 4 20.84 38.89 -15.43
CA SER A 4 21.50 37.61 -15.29
C SER A 4 20.91 36.92 -14.07
N THR A 5 20.38 35.71 -14.26
CA THR A 5 20.11 34.71 -13.21
C THR A 5 20.20 33.34 -13.91
N ARG A 6 21.36 32.66 -13.97
CA ARG A 6 21.95 31.85 -12.89
C ARG A 6 20.89 31.21 -11.98
N ASN A 7 20.30 30.12 -12.47
CA ASN A 7 20.06 28.85 -11.76
C ASN A 7 19.15 27.95 -12.58
N VAL A 8 19.68 27.40 -13.68
CA VAL A 8 19.16 26.15 -14.24
C VAL A 8 19.92 25.06 -13.52
N ILE A 9 19.36 24.53 -12.43
CA ILE A 9 19.77 23.23 -11.94
C ILE A 9 19.23 22.23 -12.97
N LEU A 10 20.04 21.99 -14.00
CA LEU A 10 19.94 20.78 -14.79
C LEU A 10 20.14 19.65 -13.79
N ILE A 11 19.05 19.02 -13.36
CA ILE A 11 19.13 17.79 -12.57
C ILE A 11 19.79 16.79 -13.50
N CYS A 12 21.11 16.70 -13.40
CA CYS A 12 21.87 15.59 -13.93
C CYS A 12 21.23 14.36 -13.31
N MET A 13 20.52 13.58 -14.13
CA MET A 13 19.89 12.34 -13.74
C MET A 13 21.01 11.40 -13.26
N SER A 14 21.22 11.36 -11.94
CA SER A 14 22.19 10.48 -11.32
C SER A 14 21.76 9.04 -11.58
N GLU A 15 22.51 8.37 -12.45
CA GLU A 15 22.34 7.01 -12.99
C GLU A 15 22.57 5.91 -11.95
N LYS A 16 21.94 5.99 -10.77
CA LYS A 16 21.85 4.84 -9.88
C LYS A 16 20.39 4.55 -9.61
N SER A 17 19.86 3.57 -10.34
CA SER A 17 18.57 2.98 -10.01
C SER A 17 18.59 2.57 -8.53
N PRO A 18 17.63 2.99 -7.70
CA PRO A 18 17.58 2.59 -6.30
C PRO A 18 17.58 1.06 -6.20
N PRO A 19 18.10 0.49 -5.09
CA PRO A 19 18.13 -0.96 -4.92
C PRO A 19 16.72 -1.55 -5.11
N ARG A 20 16.63 -2.61 -5.94
CA ARG A 20 15.37 -3.30 -6.19
C ARG A 20 14.92 -4.02 -4.92
N ARG A 21 13.98 -3.40 -4.21
CA ARG A 21 13.30 -3.97 -3.04
C ARG A 21 12.25 -5.02 -3.43
N LYS A 22 11.93 -5.89 -2.50
CA LYS A 22 10.86 -6.89 -2.58
C LYS A 22 9.77 -6.55 -1.56
N PHE A 23 8.56 -6.35 -2.04
CA PHE A 23 7.40 -6.05 -1.21
C PHE A 23 6.34 -7.15 -1.34
N LYS A 24 5.60 -7.35 -0.25
CA LYS A 24 4.34 -8.10 -0.27
C LYS A 24 3.21 -7.10 -0.20
N PHE A 25 2.26 -7.16 -1.12
CA PHE A 25 1.02 -6.40 -1.02
C PHE A 25 -0.11 -7.32 -0.57
N ILE A 26 -0.88 -6.91 0.43
CA ILE A 26 -2.06 -7.63 0.93
C ILE A 26 -3.23 -6.66 0.92
N GLY A 27 -4.22 -6.89 0.06
CA GLY A 27 -5.32 -5.95 -0.14
C GLY A 27 -6.69 -6.60 -0.30
N CYS A 28 -7.73 -5.77 -0.31
CA CYS A 28 -9.08 -6.23 -0.64
C CYS A 28 -9.18 -6.56 -2.13
N GLU A 29 -9.99 -7.53 -2.52
CA GLU A 29 -10.27 -7.81 -3.95
C GLU A 29 -10.79 -6.60 -4.73
N ILE A 30 -11.43 -5.62 -4.07
CA ILE A 30 -11.97 -4.43 -4.77
C ILE A 30 -10.89 -3.55 -5.42
N ILE A 31 -9.63 -3.64 -4.96
CA ILE A 31 -8.49 -2.86 -5.49
C ILE A 31 -7.58 -3.71 -6.39
N TYR A 32 -8.06 -4.89 -6.82
CA TYR A 32 -7.29 -5.85 -7.60
C TYR A 32 -6.67 -5.25 -8.85
N ARG A 33 -7.46 -4.51 -9.63
CA ARG A 33 -7.05 -4.01 -10.94
C ARG A 33 -5.90 -3.00 -10.80
N GLU A 34 -6.06 -2.04 -9.89
CA GLU A 34 -5.12 -0.96 -9.64
C GLU A 34 -3.84 -1.52 -9.02
N ALA A 35 -3.95 -2.42 -8.03
CA ALA A 35 -2.80 -3.04 -7.40
C ALA A 35 -1.97 -3.87 -8.39
N CYS A 36 -2.62 -4.70 -9.22
CA CYS A 36 -1.93 -5.47 -10.24
C CYS A 36 -1.26 -4.58 -11.30
N HIS A 37 -1.94 -3.51 -11.74
CA HIS A 37 -1.36 -2.57 -12.68
C HIS A 37 -0.11 -1.90 -12.10
N LEU A 38 -0.21 -1.34 -10.88
CA LEU A 38 0.91 -0.68 -10.21
C LEU A 38 2.07 -1.64 -9.94
N ALA A 39 1.79 -2.89 -9.55
CA ALA A 39 2.81 -3.91 -9.39
C ALA A 39 3.56 -4.21 -10.70
N SER A 40 2.84 -4.25 -11.84
CA SER A 40 3.43 -4.57 -13.14
C SER A 40 4.39 -3.50 -13.68
N ILE A 41 4.19 -2.24 -13.28
CA ILE A 41 5.02 -1.10 -13.71
C ILE A 41 6.00 -0.63 -12.64
N SER A 42 6.02 -1.29 -11.48
CA SER A 42 6.88 -0.94 -10.36
C SER A 42 8.36 -1.22 -10.68
N PRO A 43 9.30 -0.35 -10.27
CA PRO A 43 10.72 -0.69 -10.31
C PRO A 43 11.10 -1.78 -9.28
N HIS A 44 10.22 -2.04 -8.31
CA HIS A 44 10.37 -3.03 -7.25
C HIS A 44 9.60 -4.31 -7.55
N ARG A 45 10.02 -5.44 -6.97
CA ARG A 45 9.24 -6.67 -7.04
C ARG A 45 8.10 -6.58 -6.03
N VAL A 46 6.86 -6.71 -6.48
CA VAL A 46 5.68 -6.68 -5.62
C VAL A 46 4.90 -7.97 -5.82
N ASP A 47 4.95 -8.85 -4.82
CA ASP A 47 4.10 -10.04 -4.80
C ASP A 47 2.73 -9.62 -4.23
N VAL A 48 1.65 -9.78 -5.01
CA VAL A 48 0.30 -9.34 -4.61
C VAL A 48 -0.52 -10.51 -4.05
N GLU A 49 -1.31 -10.24 -3.03
CA GLU A 49 -2.31 -11.13 -2.44
C GLU A 49 -3.59 -10.37 -2.15
N PHE A 50 -4.72 -11.00 -2.46
CA PHE A 50 -6.03 -10.40 -2.28
C PHE A 50 -6.87 -11.27 -1.36
N LEU A 51 -7.44 -10.67 -0.33
CA LEU A 51 -8.44 -11.33 0.52
C LEU A 51 -9.84 -10.99 0.00
N ARG A 52 -10.75 -11.94 0.20
CA ARG A 52 -12.11 -11.91 -0.35
C ARG A 52 -12.81 -10.57 -0.12
N LYS A 53 -13.54 -10.09 -1.11
CA LYS A 53 -14.47 -8.97 -0.94
C LYS A 53 -15.47 -9.28 0.19
N GLY A 54 -15.79 -8.26 0.99
CA GLY A 54 -16.76 -8.36 2.09
C GLY A 54 -16.16 -8.74 3.44
N LEU A 55 -14.82 -8.80 3.56
CA LEU A 55 -14.17 -8.96 4.87
C LEU A 55 -14.62 -7.88 5.88
N HIS A 56 -14.93 -6.66 5.43
CA HIS A 56 -15.41 -5.56 6.26
C HIS A 56 -16.87 -5.72 6.73
N ASP A 57 -17.63 -6.65 6.15
CA ASP A 57 -19.01 -6.96 6.56
C ASP A 57 -19.03 -7.99 7.71
N LEU A 58 -17.89 -8.62 8.00
CA LEU A 58 -17.74 -9.55 9.11
C LEU A 58 -17.62 -8.81 10.45
N GLN A 59 -17.69 -9.56 11.55
CA GLN A 59 -17.33 -9.00 12.85
C GLN A 59 -15.87 -8.51 12.81
N THR A 60 -15.58 -7.35 13.41
CA THR A 60 -14.24 -6.73 13.38
C THR A 60 -13.13 -7.72 13.74
N GLY A 61 -13.34 -8.53 14.78
CA GLY A 61 -12.37 -9.55 15.20
C GLY A 61 -12.09 -10.61 14.13
N ASP A 62 -13.05 -10.94 13.27
CA ASP A 62 -12.86 -11.91 12.17
C ASP A 62 -12.03 -11.32 11.04
N MET A 63 -12.24 -10.04 10.72
CA MET A 63 -11.42 -9.33 9.76
C MET A 63 -9.98 -9.19 10.26
N VAL A 64 -9.79 -8.76 11.52
CA VAL A 64 -8.44 -8.66 12.13
C VAL A 64 -7.71 -10.00 12.05
N ARG A 65 -8.37 -11.11 12.40
CA ARG A 65 -7.75 -12.45 12.33
C ARG A 65 -7.33 -12.81 10.90
N GLN A 66 -8.18 -12.59 9.90
CA GLN A 66 -7.86 -12.92 8.51
C GLN A 66 -6.73 -12.05 7.94
N VAL A 67 -6.74 -10.74 8.22
CA VAL A 67 -5.64 -9.85 7.81
C VAL A 67 -4.35 -10.25 8.52
N GLN A 68 -4.40 -10.58 9.81
CA GLN A 68 -3.23 -11.02 10.55
C GLN A 68 -2.67 -12.35 10.04
N GLN A 69 -3.52 -13.32 9.67
CA GLN A 69 -3.09 -14.59 9.09
C GLN A 69 -2.30 -14.38 7.78
N ALA A 70 -2.75 -13.47 6.92
CA ALA A 70 -2.04 -13.13 5.68
C ALA A 70 -0.69 -12.43 5.97
N ILE A 71 -0.65 -11.55 6.98
CA ILE A 71 0.58 -10.90 7.45
C ILE A 71 1.58 -11.93 7.99
N ASP A 72 1.13 -12.83 8.86
CA ASP A 72 1.96 -13.84 9.49
C ASP A 72 2.53 -14.81 8.42
N ALA A 73 1.70 -15.27 7.48
CA ALA A 73 2.12 -16.12 6.36
C ALA A 73 3.13 -15.44 5.42
N ALA A 74 3.05 -14.11 5.25
CA ALA A 74 4.06 -13.36 4.51
C ALA A 74 5.38 -13.26 5.28
N GLY A 75 5.33 -13.13 6.61
CA GLY A 75 6.49 -13.12 7.49
C GLY A 75 7.28 -14.43 7.48
N GLU A 76 6.59 -15.57 7.49
CA GLU A 76 7.22 -16.90 7.47
C GLU A 76 8.12 -17.14 6.25
N ARG A 77 7.86 -16.47 5.13
CA ARG A 77 8.71 -16.55 3.92
C ARG A 77 10.05 -15.82 4.09
N GLY A 78 10.12 -14.83 4.97
CA GLY A 78 11.35 -14.21 5.44
C GLY A 78 12.14 -13.37 4.43
N ASP A 79 11.57 -12.94 3.29
CA ASP A 79 12.32 -12.28 2.21
C ASP A 79 11.74 -10.94 1.73
N TYR A 80 10.80 -10.36 2.47
CA TYR A 80 10.19 -9.07 2.14
C TYR A 80 10.80 -7.92 2.95
N ASP A 81 11.10 -6.81 2.27
CA ASP A 81 11.53 -5.55 2.90
C ASP A 81 10.39 -4.87 3.68
N ALA A 82 9.16 -5.04 3.21
CA ALA A 82 7.94 -4.57 3.88
C ALA A 82 6.69 -5.28 3.32
N ILE A 83 5.64 -5.30 4.15
CA ILE A 83 4.28 -5.65 3.75
C ILE A 83 3.48 -4.35 3.59
N LEU A 84 2.89 -4.16 2.41
CA LEU A 84 2.06 -3.03 2.05
C LEU A 84 0.59 -3.43 2.20
N LEU A 85 -0.15 -2.77 3.07
CA LEU A 85 -1.59 -3.03 3.20
C LEU A 85 -2.38 -2.23 2.17
N GLY A 86 -3.21 -2.95 1.42
CA GLY A 86 -4.32 -2.42 0.64
C GLY A 86 -5.62 -2.36 1.43
N TYR A 87 -5.51 -2.15 2.75
CA TYR A 87 -6.61 -1.97 3.68
C TYR A 87 -6.36 -0.70 4.50
N ALA A 88 -7.35 0.18 4.55
CA ALA A 88 -7.40 1.27 5.52
C ALA A 88 -8.22 0.83 6.75
N ARG A 89 -8.75 1.77 7.55
CA ARG A 89 -9.54 1.45 8.75
C ARG A 89 -10.97 0.98 8.47
N CYS A 90 -11.13 -0.03 7.61
CA CYS A 90 -12.43 -0.59 7.20
C CYS A 90 -13.02 -1.43 8.34
N SER A 91 -14.13 -1.00 8.95
CA SER A 91 -14.77 -1.65 10.12
C SER A 91 -13.83 -1.90 11.30
N ASP A 92 -12.80 -1.06 11.46
CA ASP A 92 -11.67 -1.24 12.37
C ASP A 92 -10.91 -2.57 12.22
N GLY A 93 -11.07 -3.26 11.08
CA GLY A 93 -10.46 -4.56 10.81
C GLY A 93 -8.93 -4.54 10.62
N THR A 94 -8.32 -3.35 10.60
CA THR A 94 -6.86 -3.16 10.68
C THR A 94 -6.40 -2.65 12.04
N VAL A 95 -7.32 -2.41 12.98
CA VAL A 95 -6.97 -2.00 14.35
C VAL A 95 -6.62 -3.26 15.15
N GLY A 96 -5.42 -3.28 15.73
CA GLY A 96 -4.93 -4.43 16.51
C GLY A 96 -4.12 -5.45 15.71
N ILE A 97 -3.95 -5.26 14.39
CA ILE A 97 -2.94 -6.02 13.64
C ILE A 97 -1.53 -5.63 14.10
N SER A 98 -0.62 -6.58 14.06
CA SER A 98 0.75 -6.40 14.53
C SER A 98 1.74 -6.69 13.41
N ALA A 99 2.71 -5.80 13.27
CA ALA A 99 3.95 -6.12 12.56
C ALA A 99 4.67 -7.22 13.34
N ARG A 100 5.14 -8.25 12.63
CA ARG A 100 6.00 -9.29 13.20
C ARG A 100 7.45 -8.91 12.92
N GLU A 101 8.15 -9.74 12.17
CA GLU A 101 9.53 -9.51 11.74
C GLU A 101 9.63 -8.55 10.54
N VAL A 102 8.57 -8.51 9.72
CA VAL A 102 8.50 -7.67 8.52
C VAL A 102 7.73 -6.37 8.83
N PRO A 103 8.30 -5.19 8.50
CA PRO A 103 7.61 -3.91 8.68
C PRO A 103 6.28 -3.83 7.92
N LEU A 104 5.25 -3.27 8.57
CA LEU A 104 3.96 -2.99 7.96
C LEU A 104 3.86 -1.53 7.50
N VAL A 105 3.44 -1.33 6.25
CA VAL A 105 3.06 -0.02 5.71
C VAL A 105 1.54 0.03 5.61
N VAL A 106 0.92 0.92 6.41
CA VAL A 106 -0.53 1.05 6.49
C VAL A 106 -0.98 2.36 5.83
N PRO A 107 -2.00 2.34 4.95
CA PRO A 107 -2.59 3.54 4.38
C PRO A 107 -3.14 4.49 5.44
N ARG A 108 -2.85 5.79 5.29
CA ARG A 108 -3.48 6.85 6.10
C ARG A 108 -4.82 7.26 5.48
N ALA A 109 -5.83 6.40 5.61
CA ALA A 109 -7.17 6.62 5.08
C ALA A 109 -8.25 6.18 6.07
N HIS A 110 -9.46 6.71 5.93
CA HIS A 110 -10.60 6.34 6.77
C HIS A 110 -11.08 4.93 6.44
N ASP A 111 -11.18 4.61 5.16
CA ASP A 111 -11.64 3.33 4.66
C ASP A 111 -11.03 3.02 3.29
N CYS A 112 -11.41 1.86 2.77
CA CYS A 112 -10.89 1.29 1.54
C CYS A 112 -11.36 2.11 0.33
N ILE A 113 -12.46 2.87 0.46
CA ILE A 113 -12.97 3.79 -0.56
C ILE A 113 -12.09 5.03 -0.62
N THR A 114 -11.82 5.68 0.52
CA THR A 114 -10.93 6.84 0.62
C THR A 114 -9.52 6.50 0.12
N PHE A 115 -9.04 5.29 0.44
CA PHE A 115 -7.78 4.78 -0.09
C PHE A 115 -7.80 4.65 -1.61
N PHE A 116 -8.84 4.04 -2.17
CA PHE A 116 -9.03 3.90 -3.62
C PHE A 116 -9.09 5.24 -4.34
N MET A 117 -9.77 6.23 -3.75
CA MET A 117 -9.87 7.59 -4.30
C MET A 117 -8.55 8.38 -4.23
N GLY A 118 -7.51 7.84 -3.59
CA GLY A 118 -6.18 8.44 -3.48
C GLY A 118 -6.07 9.62 -2.51
N SER A 119 -7.19 10.24 -2.10
CA SER A 119 -7.18 11.30 -1.10
C SER A 119 -8.54 11.52 -0.44
N ARG A 120 -8.51 12.12 0.76
CA ARG A 120 -9.72 12.66 1.43
C ARG A 120 -10.39 13.78 0.61
N GLY A 121 -9.60 14.55 -0.16
CA GLY A 121 -10.13 15.61 -1.01
C GLY A 121 -10.99 15.05 -2.13
N ALA A 122 -10.45 14.10 -2.89
CA ALA A 122 -11.16 13.41 -3.98
C ALA A 122 -12.43 12.69 -3.49
N TYR A 123 -12.39 12.09 -2.29
CA TYR A 123 -13.59 11.51 -1.68
C TYR A 123 -14.69 12.56 -1.47
N ARG A 124 -14.36 13.72 -0.89
CA ARG A 124 -15.33 14.81 -0.60
C ARG A 124 -15.82 15.56 -1.83
N GLU A 125 -15.08 15.52 -2.93
CA GLU A 125 -15.52 16.12 -4.19
C GLU A 125 -16.58 15.24 -4.86
N TYR A 126 -16.47 13.92 -4.70
CA TYR A 126 -17.39 12.97 -5.30
C TYR A 126 -18.67 12.73 -4.48
N PHE A 127 -18.58 12.73 -3.14
CA PHE A 127 -19.68 12.50 -2.20
C PHE A 127 -20.00 13.74 -1.36
#